data_AF-A0A379SBC9-F1
#
_entry.id   AF-A0A379SBC9-F1
#
_cell.length_a   1.000
_cell.length_b   1.000
_cell.length_c   1.000
_cell.angle_alpha   90.00
_cell.angle_beta   90.00
_cell.angle_gamma   90.00
#
_symmetry.space_group_name_H-M   'P 1'
#
loop_
_entity.id
_entity.type
_entity.pdbx_description
1 polymer ?
#
loop_
_entity_poly.entity_id
_entity_poly.type
_entity_poly.pdbx_seq_one_letter_code
_entity_poly.pdbx_strand_id
1 'polypeptide(L)'
;MLMVVEYASGKHRGRLSALSQTGGLTGQLLATGVFIFVTKLPEEELLSWGWRIPFLLSALLVLPGLYMRHRLDETPVFRAFKKQQAINNMQHKEKRPVVKVVREQWRSILVIMILRFAESVPFFLATVFTVSWATTQLGIASLTILYVVMITCLLAYPMHLLFGIVSDRTGCRQVYIFGALFVAAMAFPFFWLLESRSLILMIVGYVLFINIGHNSLNAVQPSFFAGLFHPPVRYSGSSIGAQLGAVVAGGFTPFIAKTLSAVYDNSWTWVAGYVVLTALASAFAAKIAPETVLPHSP
;
A
#
# COMPACT_ATOMS: atom_id res chain seq x y z
N MET A 1 -0.40 6.88 11.10
CA MET A 1 -0.79 7.69 9.91
C MET A 1 -1.74 8.80 10.28
N LEU A 2 -2.93 8.51 10.82
CA LEU A 2 -3.90 9.56 11.18
C LEU A 2 -3.37 10.57 12.21
N MET A 3 -2.60 10.13 13.22
CA MET A 3 -1.98 11.04 14.19
C MET A 3 -1.04 12.06 13.54
N VAL A 4 -0.30 11.65 12.50
CA VAL A 4 0.62 12.52 11.75
C VAL A 4 -0.16 13.51 10.89
N VAL A 5 -1.25 13.05 10.28
CA VAL A 5 -2.17 13.91 9.52
C VAL A 5 -2.87 14.92 10.43
N GLU A 6 -3.27 14.52 11.64
CA GLU A 6 -3.93 15.39 12.61
C GLU A 6 -2.97 16.41 13.25
N TYR A 7 -1.71 16.05 13.47
CA TYR A 7 -0.66 16.96 13.97
C TYR A 7 -0.08 17.90 12.89
N ALA A 8 -0.26 17.57 11.60
CA ALA A 8 0.27 18.35 10.50
C ALA A 8 -0.52 19.65 10.26
N SER A 9 0.13 20.80 10.43
CA SER A 9 -0.38 22.11 9.99
C SER A 9 -0.63 22.11 8.46
N GLY A 10 -1.69 22.80 8.03
CA GLY A 10 -2.37 22.63 6.74
C GLY A 10 -1.50 22.45 5.49
N LYS A 11 -0.37 23.16 5.37
CA LYS A 11 0.44 23.26 4.14
C LYS A 11 1.39 22.07 3.86
N HIS A 12 1.50 21.09 4.76
CA HIS A 12 2.47 19.97 4.65
C HIS A 12 1.86 18.59 4.86
N ARG A 13 0.54 18.46 4.73
CA ARG A 13 -0.20 17.24 5.11
C ARG A 13 0.06 16.07 4.16
N GLY A 14 0.11 16.27 2.84
CA GLY A 14 0.48 15.24 1.87
C GLY A 14 1.91 14.75 2.07
N ARG A 15 2.85 15.68 2.27
CA ARG A 15 4.25 15.35 2.62
C ARG A 15 4.37 14.50 3.89
N LEU A 16 3.67 14.86 4.96
CA LEU A 16 3.73 14.15 6.24
C LEU A 16 2.99 12.80 6.18
N SER A 17 1.93 12.70 5.37
CA SER A 17 1.25 11.43 5.09
C SER A 17 2.15 10.46 4.33
N ALA A 18 2.82 10.95 3.28
CA ALA A 18 3.79 10.18 2.52
C ALA A 18 4.97 9.72 3.39
N LEU A 19 5.46 10.59 4.29
CA LEU A 19 6.50 10.24 5.25
C LEU A 19 6.04 9.13 6.22
N SER A 20 4.76 9.05 6.55
CA SER A 20 4.27 7.94 7.39
C SER A 20 4.21 6.60 6.65
N GLN A 21 4.09 6.61 5.31
CA GLN A 21 4.11 5.39 4.47
C GLN A 21 5.53 4.84 4.30
N THR A 22 6.58 5.65 4.46
CA THR A 22 7.97 5.18 4.34
C THR A 22 8.34 4.13 5.39
N GLY A 23 7.64 4.08 6.53
CA GLY A 23 7.83 3.03 7.53
C GLY A 23 7.57 1.62 6.98
N GLY A 24 6.54 1.46 6.14
CA GLY A 24 6.25 0.19 5.47
C GLY A 24 7.34 -0.19 4.46
N LEU A 25 7.85 0.80 3.72
CA LEU A 25 8.96 0.62 2.77
C LEU A 25 10.25 0.21 3.47
N THR A 26 10.57 0.80 4.63
CA THR A 26 11.71 0.40 5.45
C THR A 26 11.59 -1.03 5.92
N GLY A 27 10.40 -1.45 6.37
CA GLY A 27 10.12 -2.84 6.72
C GLY A 27 10.37 -3.79 5.55
N GLN A 28 9.86 -3.45 4.35
CA GLN A 28 10.06 -4.23 3.14
C GLN A 28 11.53 -4.30 2.71
N LEU A 29 12.26 -3.18 2.80
CA LEU A 29 13.68 -3.08 2.46
C LEU A 29 14.52 -3.98 3.38
N LEU A 30 14.28 -3.90 4.70
CA LEU A 30 14.95 -4.75 5.69
C LEU A 30 14.62 -6.22 5.47
N ALA A 31 13.35 -6.56 5.25
CA ALA A 31 12.93 -7.92 4.95
C ALA A 31 13.65 -8.46 3.71
N THR A 32 13.65 -7.69 2.61
CA THR A 32 14.32 -8.06 1.36
C THR A 32 15.82 -8.25 1.58
N GLY A 33 16.47 -7.37 2.34
CA GLY A 33 17.88 -7.49 2.70
C GLY A 33 18.18 -8.79 3.47
N VAL A 34 17.38 -9.11 4.49
CA VAL A 34 17.50 -10.37 5.23
C VAL A 34 17.30 -11.57 4.30
N PHE A 35 16.30 -11.54 3.42
CA PHE A 35 16.08 -12.60 2.44
C PHE A 35 17.28 -12.77 1.50
N ILE A 36 17.95 -11.70 1.07
CA ILE A 36 19.18 -11.79 0.26
C ILE A 36 20.29 -12.53 1.01
N PHE A 37 20.47 -12.27 2.31
CA PHE A 37 21.46 -12.99 3.11
C PHE A 37 21.09 -14.46 3.31
N VAL A 38 19.84 -14.73 3.63
CA VAL A 38 19.33 -16.09 3.88
C VAL A 38 19.37 -16.94 2.60
N THR A 39 19.05 -16.37 1.44
CA THR A 39 19.05 -17.07 0.14
C THR A 39 20.47 -17.38 -0.38
N LYS A 40 21.52 -16.82 0.24
CA LYS A 40 22.91 -17.17 -0.08
C LYS A 40 23.39 -18.44 0.64
N LEU A 41 22.66 -18.90 1.66
CA LEU A 41 22.98 -20.15 2.35
C LEU A 41 22.77 -21.35 1.40
N PRO A 42 23.54 -22.44 1.57
CA PRO A 42 23.25 -23.71 0.91
C PRO A 42 21.81 -24.17 1.20
N GLU A 43 21.17 -24.83 0.24
CA GLU A 43 19.77 -25.25 0.35
C GLU A 43 19.48 -26.10 1.60
N GLU A 44 20.41 -27.00 1.96
CA GLU A 44 20.32 -27.82 3.16
C GLU A 44 20.30 -27.00 4.46
N GLU A 45 21.12 -25.96 4.55
CA GLU A 45 21.14 -25.05 5.71
C GLU A 45 19.91 -24.15 5.75
N LEU A 46 19.48 -23.68 4.59
CA LEU A 46 18.28 -22.86 4.44
C LEU A 46 17.04 -23.60 4.95
N LEU A 47 16.86 -24.86 4.53
CA LEU A 47 15.71 -25.69 4.90
C LEU A 47 15.80 -26.22 6.35
N SER A 48 17.00 -26.47 6.86
CA SER A 48 17.17 -26.95 8.24
C SER A 48 16.94 -25.84 9.27
N TRP A 49 17.54 -24.66 9.11
CA TRP A 49 17.44 -23.58 10.10
C TRP A 49 17.41 -22.15 9.56
N GLY A 50 17.98 -21.90 8.38
CA GLY A 50 18.10 -20.55 7.81
C GLY A 50 16.75 -19.83 7.65
N TRP A 51 15.68 -20.57 7.34
CA TRP A 51 14.33 -20.04 7.24
C TRP A 51 13.81 -19.37 8.53
N ARG A 52 14.40 -19.67 9.71
CA ARG A 52 13.98 -19.08 11.00
C ARG A 52 14.50 -17.66 11.21
N ILE A 53 15.60 -17.28 10.55
CA ILE A 53 16.27 -15.98 10.74
C ILE A 53 15.33 -14.78 10.47
N PRO A 54 14.57 -14.72 9.36
CA PRO A 54 13.65 -13.62 9.10
C PRO A 54 12.58 -13.48 10.18
N PHE A 55 12.08 -14.59 10.72
CA PHE A 55 11.06 -14.58 11.78
C PHE A 55 11.62 -14.07 13.11
N LEU A 56 12.82 -14.50 13.50
CA LEU A 56 13.47 -14.03 14.73
C LEU A 56 13.78 -12.53 14.67
N LEU A 57 14.30 -12.05 13.54
CA LEU A 57 14.53 -10.62 13.32
C LEU A 57 13.22 -9.82 13.32
N SER A 58 12.14 -10.37 12.75
CA SER A 58 10.83 -9.72 12.81
C SER A 58 10.31 -9.58 14.25
N ALA A 59 10.52 -10.59 15.10
CA ALA A 59 10.14 -10.54 16.51
C ALA A 59 10.93 -9.48 17.29
N LEU A 60 12.22 -9.32 16.98
CA LEU A 60 13.05 -8.27 17.58
C LEU A 60 12.55 -6.87 17.21
N LEU A 61 12.11 -6.67 15.96
CA LEU A 61 11.55 -5.39 15.50
C LEU A 61 10.22 -5.01 16.17
N VAL A 62 9.52 -5.96 16.79
CA VAL A 62 8.30 -5.67 17.56
C VAL A 62 8.63 -4.88 18.83
N LEU A 63 9.79 -5.10 19.46
CA LEU A 63 10.15 -4.47 20.74
C LEU A 63 10.25 -2.93 20.65
N PRO A 64 10.98 -2.34 19.67
CA PRO A 64 10.97 -0.89 19.46
C PRO A 64 9.55 -0.36 19.16
N GLY A 65 8.77 -1.10 18.37
CA GLY A 65 7.39 -0.73 18.06
C GLY A 65 6.51 -0.66 19.31
N LEU A 66 6.62 -1.64 20.20
CA LEU A 66 5.92 -1.69 21.49
C LEU A 66 6.35 -0.53 22.40
N TYR A 67 7.67 -0.28 22.48
CA TYR A 67 8.23 0.82 23.26
C TYR A 67 7.74 2.19 22.80
N MET A 68 7.77 2.45 21.49
CA MET A 68 7.24 3.70 20.92
C MET A 68 5.73 3.85 21.17
N ARG A 69 4.97 2.75 21.09
CA ARG A 69 3.52 2.76 21.32
C ARG A 69 3.16 3.08 22.76
N HIS A 70 3.99 2.68 23.73
CA HIS A 70 3.82 3.02 25.14
C HIS A 70 4.11 4.50 25.48
N ARG A 71 4.87 5.20 24.62
CA ARG A 71 5.30 6.60 24.83
C ARG A 71 4.49 7.63 24.02
N LEU A 72 3.59 7.18 23.14
CA LEU A 72 2.77 8.06 22.31
C LEU A 72 1.54 8.54 23.09
N ASP A 73 1.53 9.83 23.44
CA ASP A 73 0.36 10.50 23.99
C ASP A 73 -0.81 10.50 22.98
N GLU A 74 -2.05 10.38 23.48
CA GLU A 74 -3.26 10.44 22.65
C GLU A 74 -3.33 11.77 21.85
N THR A 75 -3.82 11.72 20.60
CA THR A 75 -3.87 12.94 19.74
C THR A 75 -4.67 14.06 20.39
N PRO A 76 -4.32 15.34 20.18
CA PRO A 76 -5.07 16.49 20.71
C PRO A 76 -6.52 16.49 20.25
N VAL A 77 -6.81 15.97 19.05
CA VAL A 77 -8.19 15.76 18.54
C VAL A 77 -8.93 14.71 19.37
N PHE A 78 -8.30 13.57 19.66
CA PHE A 78 -8.90 12.52 20.49
C PHE A 78 -9.06 12.97 21.95
N ARG A 79 -8.10 13.74 22.48
CA ARG A 79 -8.20 14.39 23.80
C ARG A 79 -9.32 15.42 23.86
N ALA A 80 -9.46 16.28 22.84
CA ALA A 80 -10.55 17.24 22.74
C ALA A 80 -11.92 16.55 22.62
N PHE A 81 -12.00 15.46 21.83
CA PHE A 81 -13.22 14.66 21.69
C PHE A 81 -13.61 13.96 23.00
N LYS A 82 -12.65 13.37 23.73
CA LYS A 82 -12.88 12.84 25.08
C LYS A 82 -13.32 13.91 26.06
N LYS A 83 -12.69 15.10 26.02
CA LYS A 83 -13.02 16.22 26.91
C LYS A 83 -14.42 16.76 26.62
N GLN A 84 -14.81 16.85 25.35
CA GLN A 84 -16.15 17.27 24.92
C GLN A 84 -17.23 16.22 25.21
N GLN A 85 -16.91 14.93 25.13
CA GLN A 85 -17.77 13.85 25.63
C GLN A 85 -17.95 13.90 27.16
N ALA A 86 -16.88 14.23 27.89
CA ALA A 86 -16.94 14.38 29.35
C ALA A 86 -17.76 15.60 29.79
N ILE A 87 -17.73 16.70 29.02
CA ILE A 87 -18.50 17.93 29.31
C ILE A 87 -20.00 17.74 29.04
N ASN A 88 -20.37 17.02 27.98
CA ASN A 88 -21.78 16.95 27.55
C ASN A 88 -22.63 15.92 28.31
N ASN A 89 -22.12 15.23 29.34
CA ASN A 89 -22.79 14.10 30.02
C ASN A 89 -23.42 13.09 29.05
N MET A 90 -22.91 13.03 27.81
CA MET A 90 -23.31 12.07 26.79
C MET A 90 -22.58 10.76 27.10
N GLN A 91 -23.00 10.14 28.22
CA GLN A 91 -22.78 8.74 28.54
C GLN A 91 -23.49 7.79 27.55
N HIS A 92 -24.05 8.30 26.45
CA HIS A 92 -24.18 7.52 25.23
C HIS A 92 -22.80 7.23 24.65
N LYS A 93 -22.13 6.30 25.32
CA LYS A 93 -21.44 5.17 24.71
C LYS A 93 -22.19 4.83 23.43
N GLU A 94 -21.81 5.40 22.29
CA GLU A 94 -22.22 4.93 20.98
C GLU A 94 -21.64 3.53 20.89
N LYS A 95 -22.38 2.54 21.40
CA LYS A 95 -21.87 1.20 21.72
C LYS A 95 -21.36 0.47 20.47
N ARG A 96 -21.55 1.01 19.27
CA ARG A 96 -21.20 0.38 17.99
C ARG A 96 -20.92 1.40 16.86
N PRO A 97 -19.86 2.23 16.95
CA PRO A 97 -19.49 3.13 15.85
C PRO A 97 -19.21 2.32 14.59
N VAL A 98 -18.58 1.14 14.75
CA VAL A 98 -18.30 0.15 13.71
C VAL A 98 -19.57 -0.32 12.98
N VAL A 99 -20.64 -0.66 13.71
CA VAL A 99 -21.88 -1.18 13.10
C VAL A 99 -22.67 -0.06 12.42
N LYS A 100 -22.68 1.16 12.98
CA LYS A 100 -23.25 2.33 12.31
C LYS A 100 -22.52 2.63 11.01
N VAL A 101 -21.19 2.60 11.00
CA VAL A 101 -20.41 2.87 9.78
C VAL A 101 -20.65 1.83 8.69
N VAL A 102 -20.70 0.55 9.04
CA VAL A 102 -21.01 -0.52 8.08
C VAL A 102 -22.45 -0.41 7.58
N ARG A 103 -23.41 0.07 8.38
CA ARG A 103 -24.81 0.17 7.96
C ARG A 103 -25.12 1.46 7.19
N GLU A 104 -24.57 2.59 7.62
CA GLU A 104 -24.88 3.93 7.10
C GLU A 104 -23.92 4.37 5.99
N GLN A 105 -22.69 3.82 5.94
CA GLN A 105 -21.63 4.25 5.00
C GLN A 105 -20.97 3.09 4.23
N TRP A 106 -21.67 1.97 4.04
CA TRP A 106 -21.16 0.82 3.26
C TRP A 106 -20.71 1.20 1.85
N ARG A 107 -21.33 2.20 1.21
CA ARG A 107 -20.92 2.69 -0.12
C ARG A 107 -19.50 3.27 -0.09
N SER A 108 -19.17 4.07 0.92
CA SER A 108 -17.82 4.62 1.09
C SER A 108 -16.80 3.52 1.40
N ILE A 109 -17.21 2.50 2.16
CA ILE A 109 -16.38 1.31 2.41
C ILE A 109 -16.08 0.58 1.09
N LEU A 110 -17.09 0.33 0.25
CA LEU A 110 -16.90 -0.33 -1.05
C LEU A 110 -16.03 0.50 -1.99
N VAL A 111 -16.20 1.82 -2.03
CA VAL A 111 -15.34 2.71 -2.83
C VAL A 111 -13.88 2.57 -2.36
N ILE A 112 -13.62 2.57 -1.06
CA ILE A 112 -12.27 2.38 -0.51
C ILE A 112 -11.73 0.98 -0.81
N MET A 113 -12.57 -0.04 -0.74
CA MET A 113 -12.17 -1.39 -1.12
C MET A 113 -11.73 -1.44 -2.58
N ILE A 114 -12.53 -0.86 -3.50
CA ILE A 114 -12.18 -0.76 -4.92
C ILE A 114 -10.87 0.01 -5.10
N LEU A 115 -10.73 1.18 -4.46
CA LEU A 115 -9.49 1.98 -4.48
C LEU A 115 -8.29 1.25 -3.85
N ARG A 116 -8.50 0.24 -3.02
CA ARG A 116 -7.42 -0.61 -2.50
C ARG A 116 -6.89 -1.58 -3.55
N PHE A 117 -7.71 -2.00 -4.54
CA PHE A 117 -7.26 -2.93 -5.57
C PHE A 117 -6.14 -2.36 -6.43
N ALA A 118 -6.26 -1.14 -6.96
CA ALA A 118 -5.19 -0.55 -7.78
C ALA A 118 -3.86 -0.37 -7.04
N GLU A 119 -3.87 -0.35 -5.71
CA GLU A 119 -2.66 -0.23 -4.91
C GLU A 119 -2.11 -1.62 -4.54
N SER A 120 -2.95 -2.49 -3.99
CA SER A 120 -2.51 -3.78 -3.47
C SER A 120 -2.18 -4.77 -4.59
N VAL A 121 -2.94 -4.78 -5.70
CA VAL A 121 -2.75 -5.74 -6.79
C VAL A 121 -1.36 -5.60 -7.44
N PRO A 122 -0.94 -4.41 -7.93
CA PRO A 122 0.39 -4.25 -8.53
C PRO A 122 1.53 -4.59 -7.57
N PHE A 123 1.38 -4.24 -6.29
CA PHE A 123 2.41 -4.47 -5.27
C PHE A 123 2.64 -5.95 -5.01
N PHE A 124 1.57 -6.70 -4.72
CA PHE A 124 1.67 -8.14 -4.48
C PHE A 124 2.07 -8.91 -5.74
N LEU A 125 1.67 -8.43 -6.92
CA LEU A 125 2.14 -9.01 -8.17
C LEU A 125 3.65 -8.85 -8.32
N ALA A 126 4.17 -7.62 -8.20
CA ALA A 126 5.59 -7.37 -8.36
C ALA A 126 6.45 -8.07 -7.27
N THR A 127 5.96 -8.16 -6.04
CA THR A 127 6.76 -8.69 -4.92
C THR A 127 6.62 -10.19 -4.68
N VAL A 128 5.51 -10.81 -5.08
CA VAL A 128 5.23 -12.23 -4.81
C VAL A 128 5.09 -13.02 -6.09
N PHE A 129 4.12 -12.68 -6.93
CA PHE A 129 3.83 -13.44 -8.16
C PHE A 129 5.03 -13.40 -9.11
N THR A 130 5.56 -12.21 -9.38
CA THR A 130 6.66 -12.01 -10.32
C THR A 130 7.93 -12.71 -9.85
N VAL A 131 8.22 -12.72 -8.55
CA VAL A 131 9.36 -13.47 -8.00
C VAL A 131 9.21 -14.97 -8.29
N SER A 132 8.03 -15.53 -8.02
CA SER A 132 7.75 -16.95 -8.29
C SER A 132 7.75 -17.25 -9.78
N TRP A 133 7.14 -16.40 -10.62
CA TRP A 133 7.02 -16.63 -12.06
C TRP A 133 8.37 -16.49 -12.77
N ALA A 134 9.15 -15.45 -12.46
CA ALA A 134 10.44 -15.25 -13.07
C ALA A 134 11.47 -16.31 -12.67
N THR A 135 11.39 -16.87 -11.46
CA THR A 135 12.24 -17.99 -11.04
C THR A 135 11.83 -19.31 -11.70
N THR A 136 10.54 -19.63 -11.74
CA THR A 136 10.05 -20.92 -12.24
C THR A 136 9.94 -21.01 -13.76
N GLN A 137 9.52 -19.93 -14.44
CA GLN A 137 9.25 -19.93 -15.88
C GLN A 137 10.38 -19.32 -16.71
N LEU A 138 11.00 -18.24 -16.21
CA LEU A 138 12.09 -17.57 -16.92
C LEU A 138 13.48 -18.08 -16.52
N GLY A 139 13.59 -18.89 -15.46
CA GLY A 139 14.85 -19.42 -14.95
C GLY A 139 15.77 -18.34 -14.36
N ILE A 140 15.22 -17.18 -13.97
CA ILE A 140 15.99 -16.09 -13.39
C ILE A 140 16.31 -16.42 -11.94
N ALA A 141 17.57 -16.25 -11.53
CA ALA A 141 17.98 -16.46 -10.14
C ALA A 141 17.17 -15.56 -9.19
N SER A 142 16.65 -16.11 -8.09
CA SER A 142 15.81 -15.34 -7.16
C SER A 142 16.56 -14.14 -6.57
N LEU A 143 17.87 -14.29 -6.32
CA LEU A 143 18.75 -13.21 -5.87
C LEU A 143 18.71 -12.00 -6.81
N THR A 144 18.68 -12.20 -8.12
CA THR A 144 18.61 -11.11 -9.09
C THR A 144 17.34 -10.28 -8.90
N ILE A 145 16.20 -10.94 -8.71
CA ILE A 145 14.92 -10.25 -8.51
C ILE A 145 14.89 -9.57 -7.14
N LEU A 146 15.44 -10.20 -6.09
CA LEU A 146 15.56 -9.58 -4.77
C LEU A 146 16.41 -8.30 -4.81
N TYR A 147 17.51 -8.28 -5.58
CA TYR A 147 18.29 -7.06 -5.80
C TYR A 147 17.49 -5.97 -6.52
N VAL A 148 16.71 -6.33 -7.54
CA VAL A 148 15.81 -5.39 -8.24
C VAL A 148 14.77 -4.81 -7.28
N VAL A 149 14.15 -5.64 -6.44
CA VAL A 149 13.18 -5.20 -5.42
C VAL A 149 13.86 -4.30 -4.40
N MET A 150 15.08 -4.62 -3.95
CA MET A 150 15.83 -3.79 -3.01
C MET A 150 16.11 -2.38 -3.57
N ILE A 151 16.56 -2.28 -4.82
CA ILE A 151 16.76 -1.00 -5.53
C ILE A 151 15.43 -0.25 -5.65
N THR A 152 14.36 -0.96 -5.98
CA THR A 152 13.01 -0.40 -6.09
C THR A 152 12.54 0.21 -4.77
N CYS A 153 12.78 -0.46 -3.64
CA CYS A 153 12.46 0.04 -2.31
C CYS A 153 13.29 1.29 -1.94
N LEU A 154 14.58 1.34 -2.31
CA LEU A 154 15.42 2.51 -2.08
C LEU A 154 14.93 3.73 -2.87
N LEU A 155 14.51 3.54 -4.11
CA LEU A 155 13.94 4.61 -4.95
C LEU A 155 12.52 5.03 -4.51
N ALA A 156 11.84 4.19 -3.72
CA ALA A 156 10.48 4.49 -3.28
C ALA A 156 10.40 5.66 -2.29
N TYR A 157 11.43 5.88 -1.48
CA TYR A 157 11.49 6.99 -0.53
C TYR A 157 11.38 8.37 -1.20
N PRO A 158 12.25 8.76 -2.15
CA PRO A 158 12.13 10.04 -2.83
C PRO A 158 10.83 10.12 -3.64
N MET A 159 10.38 9.04 -4.27
CA MET A 159 9.14 9.06 -5.06
C MET A 159 7.90 9.29 -4.21
N HIS A 160 7.78 8.64 -3.04
CA HIS A 160 6.68 8.93 -2.10
C HIS A 160 6.66 10.40 -1.70
N LEU A 161 7.83 10.96 -1.41
CA LEU A 161 7.95 12.37 -1.04
C LEU A 161 7.50 13.29 -2.18
N LEU A 162 7.95 13.01 -3.40
CA LEU A 162 7.59 13.77 -4.60
C LEU A 162 6.08 13.72 -4.86
N PHE A 163 5.46 12.55 -4.87
CA PHE A 163 4.02 12.43 -5.08
C PHE A 163 3.19 13.02 -3.93
N GLY A 164 3.70 12.99 -2.70
CA GLY A 164 3.11 13.71 -1.58
C GLY A 164 3.08 15.22 -1.80
N ILE A 165 4.18 15.81 -2.29
CA ILE A 165 4.27 17.25 -2.63
C ILE A 165 3.38 17.60 -3.82
N VAL A 166 3.37 16.76 -4.87
CA VAL A 166 2.52 16.97 -6.04
C VAL A 166 1.05 16.94 -5.62
N SER A 167 0.66 15.99 -4.78
CA SER A 167 -0.70 15.88 -4.26
C SER A 167 -1.14 17.09 -3.44
N ASP A 168 -0.22 17.76 -2.73
CA ASP A 168 -0.51 19.00 -1.99
C ASP A 168 -0.86 20.16 -2.96
N ARG A 169 -0.44 20.10 -4.23
CA ARG A 169 -0.71 21.14 -5.25
C ARG A 169 -1.86 20.81 -6.20
N THR A 170 -1.96 19.57 -6.66
CA THR A 170 -2.94 19.15 -7.68
C THR A 170 -4.19 18.47 -7.10
N GLY A 171 -4.16 18.11 -5.81
CA GLY A 171 -5.23 17.36 -5.16
C GLY A 171 -5.02 15.85 -5.19
N CYS A 172 -5.54 15.16 -4.18
CA CYS A 172 -5.34 13.73 -3.99
C CYS A 172 -5.98 12.90 -5.11
N ARG A 173 -7.15 13.31 -5.63
CA ARG A 173 -7.89 12.53 -6.62
C ARG A 173 -7.16 12.50 -7.97
N GLN A 174 -6.61 13.64 -8.40
CA GLN A 174 -5.92 13.73 -9.69
C GLN A 174 -4.66 12.86 -9.70
N VAL A 175 -3.86 12.90 -8.63
CA VAL A 175 -2.66 12.06 -8.49
C VAL A 175 -3.03 10.58 -8.44
N TYR A 176 -4.11 10.24 -7.74
CA TYR A 176 -4.60 8.86 -7.68
C TYR A 176 -5.05 8.34 -9.05
N ILE A 177 -5.83 9.12 -9.81
CA ILE A 177 -6.26 8.74 -11.16
C ILE A 177 -5.06 8.58 -12.10
N PHE A 178 -4.09 9.50 -12.03
CA PHE A 178 -2.85 9.40 -12.79
C PHE A 178 -2.13 8.07 -12.49
N GLY A 179 -1.92 7.75 -11.21
CA GLY A 179 -1.27 6.51 -10.81
C GLY A 179 -2.00 5.26 -11.30
N ALA A 180 -3.33 5.25 -11.18
CA ALA A 180 -4.14 4.11 -11.62
C ALA A 180 -4.07 3.90 -13.14
N LEU A 181 -4.17 4.97 -13.93
CA LEU A 181 -4.04 4.89 -15.39
C LEU A 181 -2.62 4.52 -15.81
N PHE A 182 -1.60 5.03 -15.10
CA PHE A 182 -0.21 4.71 -15.39
C PHE A 182 0.09 3.24 -15.11
N VAL A 183 -0.38 2.69 -13.99
CA VAL A 183 -0.30 1.25 -13.68
C VAL A 183 -0.99 0.42 -14.76
N ALA A 184 -2.18 0.83 -15.22
CA ALA A 184 -2.88 0.13 -16.28
C ALA A 184 -2.07 0.13 -17.59
N ALA A 185 -1.52 1.28 -17.99
CA ALA A 185 -0.70 1.40 -19.20
C ALA A 185 0.60 0.60 -19.11
N MET A 186 1.22 0.54 -17.93
CA MET A 186 2.50 -0.15 -17.71
C MET A 186 2.35 -1.64 -17.37
N ALA A 187 1.14 -2.15 -17.18
CA ALA A 187 0.92 -3.56 -16.82
C ALA A 187 1.51 -4.54 -17.85
N PHE A 188 1.29 -4.31 -19.15
CA PHE A 188 1.86 -5.14 -20.22
C PHE A 188 3.36 -4.87 -20.43
N PRO A 189 3.82 -3.61 -20.56
CA PRO A 189 5.25 -3.29 -20.66
C PRO A 189 6.09 -3.88 -19.52
N PHE A 190 5.56 -3.93 -18.30
CA PHE A 190 6.25 -4.51 -17.16
C PHE A 190 6.65 -5.96 -17.44
N PHE A 191 5.71 -6.82 -17.85
CA PHE A 191 6.03 -8.22 -18.13
C PHE A 191 6.95 -8.40 -19.34
N TRP A 192 6.78 -7.61 -20.41
CA TRP A 192 7.72 -7.62 -21.54
C TRP A 192 9.15 -7.24 -21.15
N LEU A 193 9.32 -6.23 -20.28
CA LEU A 193 10.61 -5.84 -19.75
C LEU A 193 11.24 -6.96 -18.92
N LEU A 194 10.44 -7.78 -18.24
CA LEU A 194 10.93 -8.94 -17.50
C LEU A 194 11.29 -10.13 -18.41
N GLU A 195 10.53 -10.38 -19.47
CA GLU A 195 10.84 -11.41 -20.45
C GLU A 195 12.18 -11.17 -21.16
N SER A 196 12.64 -9.92 -21.22
CA SER A 196 13.96 -9.58 -21.77
C SER A 196 15.13 -10.22 -21.02
N ARG A 197 14.92 -10.68 -19.76
CA ARG A 197 15.93 -11.23 -18.84
C ARG A 197 17.12 -10.31 -18.56
N SER A 198 17.08 -9.07 -19.03
CA SER A 198 18.12 -8.07 -18.79
C SER A 198 17.89 -7.40 -17.45
N LEU A 199 18.92 -7.38 -16.60
CA LEU A 199 18.86 -6.75 -15.28
C LEU A 199 18.45 -5.28 -15.37
N ILE A 200 18.96 -4.54 -16.35
CA ILE A 200 18.66 -3.11 -16.52
C ILE A 200 17.19 -2.92 -16.89
N LEU A 201 16.66 -3.71 -17.83
CA LEU A 201 15.27 -3.61 -18.26
C LEU A 201 14.31 -4.02 -17.14
N MET A 202 14.67 -5.03 -16.33
CA MET A 202 13.92 -5.38 -15.12
C MET A 202 13.87 -4.22 -14.12
N ILE A 203 15.00 -3.57 -13.83
CA ILE A 203 15.02 -2.39 -12.94
C ILE A 203 14.11 -1.29 -13.49
N VAL A 204 14.22 -0.98 -14.78
CA VAL A 204 13.37 0.03 -15.42
C VAL A 204 11.89 -0.34 -15.30
N GLY A 205 11.54 -1.61 -15.55
CA GLY A 205 10.17 -2.11 -15.39
C GLY A 205 9.62 -1.90 -13.98
N TYR A 206 10.38 -2.29 -12.95
CA TYR A 206 9.97 -2.08 -11.56
C TYR A 206 9.91 -0.59 -11.18
N VAL A 207 10.82 0.24 -11.68
CA VAL A 207 10.79 1.69 -11.44
C VAL A 207 9.55 2.32 -12.06
N LEU A 208 9.21 2.00 -13.30
CA LEU A 208 8.00 2.53 -13.92
C LEU A 208 6.75 2.01 -13.19
N PHE A 209 6.65 0.69 -13.02
CA PHE A 209 5.44 0.07 -12.50
C PHE A 209 5.18 0.38 -11.02
N ILE A 210 6.21 0.27 -10.17
CA ILE A 210 6.08 0.49 -8.73
C ILE A 210 6.39 1.94 -8.36
N ASN A 211 7.54 2.47 -8.77
CA ASN A 211 7.98 3.78 -8.28
C ASN A 211 7.19 4.97 -8.83
N ILE A 212 6.65 4.86 -10.05
CA ILE A 212 5.79 5.90 -10.63
C ILE A 212 4.31 5.55 -10.47
N GLY A 213 3.92 4.33 -10.87
CA GLY A 213 2.54 3.86 -10.79
C GLY A 213 2.05 3.65 -9.36
N HIS A 214 2.51 2.59 -8.71
CA HIS A 214 2.03 2.20 -7.37
C HIS A 214 2.26 3.28 -6.29
N ASN A 215 3.46 3.87 -6.25
CA ASN A 215 3.84 4.83 -5.22
C ASN A 215 2.99 6.12 -5.27
N SER A 216 2.56 6.56 -6.46
CA SER A 216 1.67 7.71 -6.58
C SER A 216 0.30 7.45 -5.95
N LEU A 217 -0.22 6.21 -6.09
CA LEU A 217 -1.45 5.76 -5.44
C LEU A 217 -1.27 5.66 -3.92
N ASN A 218 -0.21 4.99 -3.48
CA ASN A 218 0.04 4.70 -2.07
C ASN A 218 0.32 5.99 -1.26
N ALA A 219 1.02 6.97 -1.84
CA ALA A 219 1.35 8.23 -1.17
C ALA A 219 0.11 9.07 -0.80
N VAL A 220 -0.92 9.10 -1.66
CA VAL A 220 -2.12 9.93 -1.47
C VAL A 220 -3.25 9.22 -0.74
N GLN A 221 -3.18 7.89 -0.64
CA GLN A 221 -4.24 7.04 -0.08
C GLN A 221 -4.68 7.45 1.34
N PRO A 222 -3.79 7.72 2.31
CA PRO A 222 -4.21 8.07 3.67
C PRO A 222 -5.01 9.37 3.72
N SER A 223 -4.60 10.37 2.92
CA SER A 223 -5.28 11.67 2.82
C SER A 223 -6.62 11.55 2.11
N PHE A 224 -6.65 10.81 1.00
CA PHE A 224 -7.85 10.59 0.20
C PHE A 224 -8.93 9.83 1.00
N PHE A 225 -8.55 8.74 1.66
CA PHE A 225 -9.49 7.92 2.43
C PHE A 225 -10.03 8.63 3.66
N ALA A 226 -9.20 9.43 4.33
CA ALA A 226 -9.66 10.21 5.48
C ALA A 226 -10.73 11.23 5.08
N GLY A 227 -10.66 11.80 3.88
CA GLY A 227 -11.64 12.79 3.40
C GLY A 227 -13.01 12.20 3.01
N LEU A 228 -13.12 10.89 2.76
CA LEU A 228 -14.36 10.23 2.33
C LEU A 228 -15.38 9.99 3.46
N PHE A 229 -15.02 10.27 4.71
CA PHE A 229 -15.86 10.02 5.88
C PHE A 229 -16.09 11.27 6.73
N HIS A 230 -17.25 11.33 7.37
CA HIS A 230 -17.64 12.38 8.30
C HIS A 230 -16.79 12.30 9.59
N PRO A 231 -16.48 13.43 10.25
CA PRO A 231 -15.58 13.47 11.42
C PRO A 231 -15.83 12.42 12.52
N PRO A 232 -17.08 12.15 12.99
CA PRO A 232 -17.29 11.21 14.10
C PRO A 232 -16.99 9.75 13.74
N VAL A 233 -16.98 9.40 12.45
CA VAL A 233 -16.84 8.02 11.96
C VAL A 233 -15.58 7.79 11.12
N ARG A 234 -14.82 8.85 10.86
CA ARG A 234 -13.64 8.86 9.97
C ARG A 234 -12.58 7.84 10.35
N TYR A 235 -12.30 7.70 11.63
CA TYR A 235 -11.27 6.77 12.11
C TYR A 235 -11.68 5.31 11.92
N SER A 236 -12.88 4.94 12.39
CA SER A 236 -13.37 3.57 12.32
C SER A 236 -13.63 3.15 10.87
N GLY A 237 -14.25 4.03 10.06
CA GLY A 237 -14.58 3.75 8.66
C GLY A 237 -13.37 3.61 7.76
N SER A 238 -12.39 4.53 7.86
CA SER A 238 -11.18 4.44 7.06
C SER A 238 -10.34 3.22 7.40
N SER A 239 -10.23 2.88 8.68
CA SER A 239 -9.50 1.69 9.14
C SER A 239 -10.18 0.39 8.67
N ILE A 240 -11.49 0.27 8.81
CA ILE A 240 -12.23 -0.94 8.38
C ILE A 240 -12.18 -1.10 6.86
N GLY A 241 -12.48 -0.06 6.10
CA GLY A 241 -12.46 -0.11 4.65
C GLY A 241 -11.08 -0.43 4.11
N ALA A 242 -10.03 0.18 4.67
CA ALA A 242 -8.65 -0.10 4.28
C ALA A 242 -8.24 -1.53 4.61
N GLN A 243 -8.58 -2.06 5.79
CA GLN A 243 -8.24 -3.42 6.19
C GLN A 243 -8.99 -4.47 5.39
N LEU A 244 -10.31 -4.33 5.22
CA LEU A 244 -11.10 -5.23 4.38
C LEU A 244 -10.61 -5.19 2.93
N GLY A 245 -10.35 -4.00 2.40
CA GLY A 245 -9.75 -3.82 1.08
C GLY A 245 -8.39 -4.51 0.97
N ALA A 246 -7.50 -4.33 1.94
CA ALA A 246 -6.18 -4.95 1.94
C ALA A 246 -6.23 -6.48 2.06
N VAL A 247 -7.16 -7.04 2.85
CA VAL A 247 -7.33 -8.50 2.96
C VAL A 247 -7.83 -9.09 1.64
N VAL A 248 -8.88 -8.49 1.06
CA VAL A 248 -9.49 -8.99 -0.17
C VAL A 248 -8.57 -8.75 -1.38
N ALA A 249 -8.11 -7.52 -1.57
CA ALA A 249 -7.28 -7.17 -2.72
C ALA A 249 -5.84 -7.67 -2.56
N GLY A 250 -5.26 -7.63 -1.37
CA GLY A 250 -3.88 -8.06 -1.17
C GLY A 250 -3.73 -9.57 -1.07
N GLY A 251 -4.46 -10.19 -0.14
CA GLY A 251 -4.31 -11.61 0.20
C GLY A 251 -4.66 -12.56 -0.93
N PHE A 252 -5.74 -12.28 -1.68
CA PHE A 252 -6.18 -13.16 -2.76
C PHE A 252 -5.47 -12.92 -4.10
N THR A 253 -4.75 -11.79 -4.26
CA THR A 253 -4.13 -11.44 -5.55
C THR A 253 -3.13 -12.48 -6.05
N PRO A 254 -2.14 -12.95 -5.28
CA PRO A 254 -1.20 -13.95 -5.77
C PRO A 254 -1.89 -15.26 -6.16
N PHE A 255 -2.95 -15.65 -5.45
CA PHE A 255 -3.73 -16.85 -5.77
C PHE A 255 -4.48 -16.69 -7.09
N ILE A 256 -5.20 -15.58 -7.25
CA ILE A 256 -5.91 -15.22 -8.48
C ILE A 256 -4.92 -15.16 -9.65
N ALA A 257 -3.80 -14.46 -9.48
CA ALA A 257 -2.76 -14.34 -10.50
C ALA A 257 -2.20 -15.70 -10.94
N LYS A 258 -1.88 -16.57 -9.97
CA LYS A 258 -1.41 -17.93 -10.24
C LYS A 258 -2.46 -18.78 -10.96
N THR A 259 -3.73 -18.68 -10.56
CA THR A 259 -4.81 -19.39 -11.26
C THR A 259 -4.98 -18.86 -12.67
N LEU A 260 -4.98 -17.53 -12.89
CA LEU A 260 -5.12 -16.92 -14.20
C LEU A 260 -3.96 -17.30 -15.14
N SER A 261 -2.72 -17.33 -14.63
CA SER A 261 -1.59 -17.77 -15.44
C SER A 261 -1.74 -19.24 -15.85
N ALA A 262 -2.28 -20.10 -14.97
CA ALA A 262 -2.39 -21.54 -15.24
C ALA A 262 -3.42 -21.91 -16.33
N VAL A 263 -4.38 -21.05 -16.67
CA VAL A 263 -5.47 -21.40 -17.61
C VAL A 263 -5.00 -21.46 -19.08
N TYR A 264 -3.90 -20.80 -19.45
CA TYR A 264 -3.36 -20.79 -20.82
C TYR A 264 -1.82 -20.75 -20.83
N ASP A 265 -1.18 -21.92 -20.77
CA ASP A 265 0.28 -22.10 -20.93
C ASP A 265 1.17 -21.22 -20.04
N ASN A 266 0.74 -20.89 -18.82
CA ASN A 266 1.46 -19.99 -17.91
C ASN A 266 1.64 -18.55 -18.46
N SER A 267 0.74 -18.11 -19.33
CA SER A 267 0.78 -16.77 -19.91
C SER A 267 0.50 -15.69 -18.87
N TRP A 268 1.40 -14.70 -18.79
CA TRP A 268 1.27 -13.51 -17.93
C TRP A 268 0.22 -12.52 -18.44
N THR A 269 -0.30 -12.69 -19.67
CA THR A 269 -1.24 -11.77 -20.32
C THR A 269 -2.54 -11.58 -19.54
N TRP A 270 -3.12 -12.66 -19.00
CA TRP A 270 -4.32 -12.59 -18.16
C TRP A 270 -4.06 -11.90 -16.83
N VAL A 271 -2.85 -12.09 -16.28
CA VAL A 271 -2.42 -11.41 -15.04
C VAL A 271 -2.28 -9.90 -15.29
N ALA A 272 -1.69 -9.50 -16.42
CA ALA A 272 -1.66 -8.10 -16.84
C ALA A 272 -3.08 -7.54 -17.06
N GLY A 273 -3.98 -8.32 -17.68
CA GLY A 273 -5.39 -7.94 -17.84
C GLY A 273 -6.11 -7.72 -16.51
N TYR A 274 -5.84 -8.55 -15.50
CA TYR A 274 -6.36 -8.37 -14.13
C TYR A 274 -5.86 -7.07 -13.49
N VAL A 275 -4.58 -6.72 -13.67
CA VAL A 275 -4.04 -5.42 -13.24
C VAL A 275 -4.77 -4.27 -13.93
N VAL A 276 -4.93 -4.34 -15.25
CA VAL A 276 -5.59 -3.28 -16.02
C VAL A 276 -7.03 -3.11 -15.55
N LEU A 277 -7.78 -4.20 -15.39
CA LEU A 277 -9.17 -4.16 -14.95
C LEU A 277 -9.31 -3.53 -13.57
N THR A 278 -8.49 -3.96 -12.61
CA THR A 278 -8.53 -3.44 -11.23
C THR A 278 -8.07 -1.99 -11.15
N ALA A 279 -7.07 -1.61 -11.95
CA ALA A 279 -6.58 -0.24 -12.05
C ALA A 279 -7.63 0.71 -12.65
N LEU A 280 -8.26 0.31 -13.77
CA LEU A 280 -9.33 1.10 -14.40
C LEU A 280 -10.57 1.21 -13.51
N ALA A 281 -10.98 0.13 -12.84
CA ALA A 281 -12.08 0.16 -11.87
C ALA A 281 -11.81 1.15 -10.73
N SER A 282 -10.56 1.18 -10.24
CA SER A 282 -10.14 2.13 -9.19
C SER A 282 -10.06 3.57 -9.69
N ALA A 283 -9.58 3.79 -10.92
CA ALA A 283 -9.59 5.11 -11.55
C ALA A 283 -11.02 5.65 -11.69
N PHE A 284 -11.96 4.79 -12.11
CA PHE A 284 -13.37 5.13 -12.21
C PHE A 284 -13.99 5.44 -10.84
N ALA A 285 -13.72 4.60 -9.83
CA ALA A 285 -14.15 4.86 -8.46
C ALA A 285 -13.59 6.18 -7.91
N ALA A 286 -12.32 6.48 -8.18
CA ALA A 286 -11.69 7.74 -7.78
C ALA A 286 -12.33 8.96 -8.47
N LYS A 287 -12.74 8.83 -9.73
CA LYS A 287 -13.43 9.91 -10.46
C LYS A 287 -14.80 10.23 -9.86
N ILE A 288 -15.53 9.22 -9.39
CA ILE A 288 -16.84 9.38 -8.74
C ILE A 288 -16.69 9.92 -7.31
N ALA A 289 -15.60 9.56 -6.63
CA ALA A 289 -15.31 10.06 -5.30
C ALA A 289 -15.14 11.59 -5.28
N PRO A 290 -15.68 12.27 -4.26
CA PRO A 290 -15.53 13.71 -4.12
C PRO A 290 -14.05 14.10 -3.94
N GLU A 291 -13.65 15.24 -4.50
CA GLU A 291 -12.30 15.77 -4.26
C GLU A 291 -12.18 16.12 -2.78
N THR A 292 -11.26 15.45 -2.10
CA THR A 292 -11.00 15.71 -0.68
C THR A 292 -9.85 16.69 -0.56
N VAL A 293 -10.07 17.94 -0.97
CA VAL A 293 -9.28 19.05 -0.42
C VAL A 293 -9.84 19.27 0.98
N LEU A 294 -9.16 18.73 2.00
CA LEU A 294 -9.52 19.09 3.37
C LEU A 294 -9.38 20.62 3.48
N PRO A 295 -10.44 21.35 3.89
CA PRO A 295 -10.41 22.80 3.91
C PRO A 295 -9.19 23.24 4.73
N HIS A 296 -8.45 24.21 4.21
CA HIS A 296 -7.41 24.89 4.97
C HIS A 296 -8.04 25.34 6.28
N SER A 297 -7.67 24.69 7.38
CA SER A 297 -8.04 25.17 8.70
C SER A 297 -7.47 26.59 8.83
N PRO A 298 -8.30 27.60 9.13
CA PRO A 298 -7.89 29.00 9.25
C PRO A 298 -6.77 29.18 10.29
#